data_AF-A0A2M7E016-F1
#
_entry.id   AF-A0A2M7E016-F1
#
_cell.length_a   1.000
_cell.length_b   1.000
_cell.length_c   1.000
_cell.angle_alpha   90.00
_cell.angle_beta   90.00
_cell.angle_gamma   90.00
#
_symmetry.space_group_name_H-M   'P 1'
#
loop_
_entity.id
_entity.type
_entity.pdbx_description
1 polymer ?
#
loop_
_entity_poly.entity_id
_entity_poly.type
_entity_poly.pdbx_seq_one_letter_code
_entity_poly.pdbx_strand_id
1 'polypeptide(L)'
;MKKKTKIWIYPLIIMGMFLMLTSSCKKKDDNSNPVLTTAIVSNILQTTATCGGNITSDGGATVTVRGVCWSTGTTPTITDSKTTDGT
;
A
#
# COMPACT_ATOMS: atom_id res chain seq x y z
N MET A 1 -52.05 -38.36 -10.07
CA MET A 1 -51.46 -37.34 -9.16
C MET A 1 -50.56 -36.41 -9.95
N LYS A 2 -51.03 -35.20 -10.33
CA LYS A 2 -50.18 -34.21 -11.02
C LYS A 2 -49.45 -33.39 -9.95
N LYS A 3 -48.19 -33.73 -9.66
CA LYS A 3 -47.34 -32.98 -8.73
C LYS A 3 -47.18 -31.57 -9.30
N LYS A 4 -47.88 -30.59 -8.72
CA LYS A 4 -47.68 -29.16 -9.00
C LYS A 4 -46.36 -28.75 -8.34
N THR A 5 -45.25 -29.16 -8.93
CA THR A 5 -43.92 -28.71 -8.53
C THR A 5 -43.85 -27.20 -8.74
N LYS A 6 -43.41 -26.50 -7.70
CA LYS A 6 -43.61 -25.07 -7.47
C LYS A 6 -42.91 -24.21 -8.54
N ILE A 7 -43.58 -23.99 -9.67
CA ILE A 7 -43.09 -23.16 -10.78
C ILE A 7 -42.98 -21.67 -10.40
N TRP A 8 -43.77 -21.22 -9.43
CA TRP A 8 -43.85 -19.81 -9.02
C TRP A 8 -42.68 -19.32 -8.14
N ILE A 9 -41.81 -20.21 -7.65
CA ILE A 9 -40.61 -19.83 -6.87
C ILE A 9 -39.37 -19.57 -7.74
N TYR A 10 -39.36 -19.98 -9.01
CA TYR A 10 -38.28 -19.69 -9.96
C TYR A 10 -37.97 -18.19 -10.15
N PRO A 11 -38.95 -17.27 -10.31
CA PRO A 11 -38.64 -15.85 -10.47
C PRO A 11 -37.98 -15.23 -9.23
N LEU A 12 -38.31 -15.73 -8.04
CA LEU A 12 -37.72 -15.29 -6.77
C LEU A 12 -36.26 -15.75 -6.63
N ILE A 13 -35.95 -16.97 -7.09
CA ILE A 13 -34.60 -17.52 -7.09
C ILE A 13 -33.73 -16.82 -8.16
N ILE A 14 -34.29 -16.52 -9.34
CA ILE A 14 -33.59 -15.79 -10.42
C ILE A 14 -33.29 -14.34 -10.01
N MET A 15 -34.21 -13.66 -9.31
CA MET A 15 -34.00 -12.32 -8.78
C MET A 15 -32.91 -12.29 -7.68
N GLY A 16 -32.89 -13.29 -6.80
CA GLY A 16 -31.85 -13.42 -5.76
C GLY A 16 -30.47 -13.73 -6.33
N MET A 17 -30.39 -14.53 -7.39
CA MET A 17 -29.14 -14.83 -8.09
C MET A 17 -28.60 -13.60 -8.86
N PHE A 18 -29.49 -12.79 -9.42
CA PHE A 18 -29.12 -11.53 -10.07
C PHE A 18 -28.60 -10.48 -9.06
N LEU A 19 -29.18 -10.45 -7.85
CA LEU A 19 -28.70 -9.60 -6.75
C LEU A 19 -27.30 -9.98 -6.23
N MET A 20 -26.90 -11.25 -6.37
CA MET A 20 -25.56 -11.73 -5.99
C MET A 20 -24.47 -11.39 -7.01
N LEU A 21 -24.83 -11.07 -8.26
CA LEU A 21 -23.89 -10.76 -9.35
C LEU A 21 -23.44 -9.29 -9.36
N THR A 22 -24.05 -8.41 -8.56
CA THR A 22 -23.72 -6.97 -8.54
C THR A 22 -22.69 -6.58 -7.49
N SER A 23 -22.30 -7.48 -6.59
CA SER A 23 -21.14 -7.29 -5.71
C SER A 23 -19.84 -7.54 -6.47
N SER A 24 -19.61 -6.72 -7.50
CA SER A 24 -18.30 -6.56 -8.09
C SER A 24 -17.49 -5.63 -7.18
N CYS A 25 -16.57 -6.19 -6.40
CA CYS A 25 -15.56 -5.39 -5.73
C CYS A 25 -14.77 -4.64 -6.82
N LYS A 26 -14.97 -3.32 -6.92
CA LYS A 26 -14.03 -2.48 -7.66
C LYS A 26 -12.67 -2.63 -6.99
N LYS A 27 -11.72 -3.30 -7.66
CA LYS A 27 -10.30 -3.11 -7.34
C LYS A 27 -10.03 -1.63 -7.52
N LYS A 28 -9.79 -0.92 -6.43
CA LYS A 28 -9.24 0.43 -6.49
C LYS A 28 -7.76 0.24 -6.78
N ASP A 29 -7.36 0.52 -8.00
CA ASP A 29 -5.95 0.61 -8.38
C ASP A 29 -5.44 2.00 -7.97
N ASP A 30 -5.50 2.28 -6.66
CA ASP A 30 -4.72 3.38 -6.09
C ASP A 30 -3.30 2.84 -6.02
N ASN A 31 -2.39 3.37 -6.85
CA ASN A 31 -0.97 3.06 -6.77
C ASN A 31 -0.45 3.56 -5.41
N SER A 32 -0.60 2.72 -4.39
CA SER A 32 -0.48 3.05 -2.98
C SER A 32 0.97 2.93 -2.51
N ASN A 33 1.89 3.45 -3.32
CA ASN A 33 3.30 3.43 -2.98
C ASN A 33 3.60 4.65 -2.12
N PRO A 34 4.48 4.52 -1.11
CA PRO A 34 4.94 5.67 -0.37
C PRO A 34 5.69 6.61 -1.31
N VAL A 35 5.49 7.90 -1.11
CA VAL A 35 6.13 8.97 -1.88
C VAL A 35 6.96 9.80 -0.94
N LEU A 36 8.19 10.12 -1.35
CA LEU A 36 9.07 11.00 -0.59
C LEU A 36 9.89 11.90 -1.49
N THR A 37 10.42 12.97 -0.91
CA THR A 37 11.45 13.82 -1.50
C THR A 37 12.73 13.68 -0.70
N THR A 38 13.87 13.76 -1.38
CA THR A 38 15.20 13.80 -0.75
C THR A 38 15.66 15.24 -0.60
N ALA A 39 16.13 15.61 0.59
CA ALA A 39 16.72 16.91 0.82
C ALA A 39 18.12 16.99 0.19
N ILE A 40 18.54 18.20 -0.19
CA ILE A 40 19.91 18.44 -0.67
C ILE A 40 20.88 18.13 0.47
N VAL A 41 21.93 17.38 0.16
CA VAL A 41 23.00 17.08 1.11
C VAL A 41 23.84 18.33 1.35
N SER A 42 24.15 18.62 2.61
CA SER A 42 24.95 19.79 3.02
C SER A 42 25.94 19.41 4.13
N ASN A 43 26.82 20.35 4.52
CA ASN A 43 27.82 20.16 5.58
C ASN A 43 28.65 18.86 5.44
N ILE A 44 29.12 18.59 4.22
CA ILE A 44 29.92 17.40 3.92
C ILE A 44 31.33 17.61 4.47
N LEU A 45 31.67 16.86 5.51
CA LEU A 45 32.99 16.77 6.12
C LEU A 45 33.56 15.36 5.87
N GLN A 46 34.77 15.11 6.38
CA GLN A 46 35.48 13.84 6.15
C GLN A 46 34.68 12.60 6.58
N THR A 47 33.89 12.68 7.65
CA THR A 47 33.16 11.54 8.22
C THR A 47 31.68 11.82 8.47
N THR A 48 31.19 13.00 8.13
CA THR A 48 29.80 13.42 8.42
C THR A 48 29.21 14.21 7.28
N ALA A 49 27.90 14.09 7.08
CA ALA A 49 27.13 14.95 6.18
C ALA A 49 25.73 15.16 6.76
N THR A 50 25.12 16.31 6.45
CA THR A 50 23.71 16.55 6.77
C THR A 50 22.86 16.15 5.57
N CYS A 51 21.93 15.22 5.79
CA CYS A 51 21.03 14.70 4.77
C CYS A 51 19.65 14.41 5.39
N GLY A 52 18.67 14.06 4.54
CA GLY A 52 17.33 13.72 5.00
C GLY A 52 16.35 13.59 3.84
N GLY A 53 15.07 13.50 4.20
CA GLY A 53 13.97 13.47 3.25
C GLY A 53 12.65 13.72 3.93
N ASN A 54 11.61 13.96 3.12
CA ASN A 54 10.25 14.17 3.59
C ASN A 54 9.32 13.17 2.93
N ILE A 55 8.63 12.35 3.74
CA ILE A 55 7.61 11.41 3.27
C ILE A 55 6.31 12.20 3.06
N THR A 56 5.87 12.34 1.81
CA THR A 56 4.65 13.08 1.44
C THR A 56 3.42 12.19 1.36
N SER A 57 3.59 10.88 1.27
CA SER A 57 2.53 9.87 1.34
C SER A 57 3.09 8.57 1.90
N ASP A 58 2.35 7.91 2.78
CA ASP A 58 2.68 6.59 3.33
C ASP A 58 2.20 5.43 2.43
N GLY A 59 1.44 5.73 1.37
CA GLY A 59 0.87 4.72 0.51
C GLY A 59 -0.25 3.91 1.16
N GLY A 60 -0.88 4.42 2.23
CA GLY A 60 -2.01 3.78 2.88
C GLY A 60 -1.67 2.66 3.87
N ALA A 61 -0.39 2.42 4.13
CA ALA A 61 0.08 1.55 5.21
C ALA A 61 0.82 2.36 6.27
N THR A 62 0.59 2.03 7.55
CA THR A 62 1.26 2.70 8.65
C THR A 62 2.79 2.54 8.55
N VAL A 63 3.51 3.65 8.54
CA VAL A 63 4.97 3.65 8.66
C VAL A 63 5.33 3.21 10.08
N THR A 64 6.25 2.26 10.19
CA THR A 64 6.72 1.74 11.49
C THR A 64 8.11 2.23 11.84
N VAL A 65 8.91 2.60 10.84
CA VAL A 65 10.24 3.20 10.96
C VAL A 65 10.51 4.07 9.73
N ARG A 66 11.10 5.24 9.93
CA ARG A 66 11.72 6.07 8.88
C ARG A 66 13.12 6.52 9.30
N GLY A 67 13.99 6.71 8.32
CA GLY A 67 15.36 7.16 8.51
C GLY A 67 16.16 7.19 7.21
N VAL A 68 17.46 7.44 7.31
CA VAL A 68 18.42 7.43 6.20
C VAL A 68 19.27 6.17 6.29
N CYS A 69 19.50 5.50 5.16
CA CYS A 69 20.41 4.36 5.05
C CYS A 69 21.65 4.72 4.22
N TRP A 70 22.83 4.30 4.65
CA TRP A 70 24.10 4.56 3.97
C TRP A 70 25.08 3.38 4.05
N SER A 71 25.99 3.30 3.09
CA SER A 71 27.13 2.37 3.10
C SER A 71 28.33 3.00 2.39
N THR A 72 29.52 2.41 2.55
CA THR A 72 30.72 2.75 1.76
C THR A 72 30.74 2.08 0.39
N GLY A 73 29.86 1.10 0.15
CA GLY A 73 29.63 0.46 -1.14
C GLY A 73 28.48 1.12 -1.92
N THR A 74 28.18 0.56 -3.09
CA THR A 74 27.03 0.99 -3.89
C THR A 74 25.73 0.41 -3.32
N THR A 75 24.60 1.09 -3.59
CA THR A 75 23.23 0.57 -3.33
C THR A 75 23.02 0.06 -1.89
N PRO A 76 23.02 0.95 -0.89
CA PRO A 76 22.75 0.55 0.50
C PRO A 76 21.33 -0.03 0.63
N THR A 77 21.19 -0.96 1.56
CA THR A 77 19.96 -1.71 1.88
C THR A 77 19.57 -1.52 3.34
N ILE A 78 18.37 -1.93 3.75
CA ILE A 78 17.93 -1.76 5.14
C ILE A 78 18.73 -2.57 6.18
N THR A 79 19.69 -3.40 5.76
CA THR A 79 20.61 -4.12 6.67
C THR A 79 21.92 -3.36 6.93
N ASP A 80 22.19 -2.31 6.18
CA ASP A 80 23.38 -1.47 6.34
C ASP A 80 23.24 -0.45 7.48
N SER A 81 24.20 0.48 7.57
CA SER A 81 24.15 1.57 8.54
C SER A 81 22.94 2.47 8.26
N LYS A 82 22.15 2.76 9.29
CA LYS A 82 20.92 3.53 9.14
C LYS A 82 20.54 4.30 10.41
N THR A 83 19.73 5.33 10.26
CA THR A 83 19.06 6.02 11.37
C THR A 83 17.67 5.46 11.64
N THR A 84 17.06 5.86 12.76
CA THR A 84 15.66 5.56 13.10
C THR A 84 15.09 6.84 13.73
N ASP A 85 14.54 7.69 12.87
CA ASP A 85 14.19 9.07 13.18
C ASP A 85 12.69 9.27 13.44
N GLY A 86 11.90 8.21 13.30
CA GLY A 86 10.49 8.22 13.66
C GLY A 86 9.75 6.95 13.24
N THR A 87 8.48 6.89 13.64
CA THR A 87 7.49 5.87 13.26
C THR A 87 6.37 6.54 12.49
#